data_AF-A0A3D3WY47-F1
#
_entry.id   AF-A0A3D3WY47-F1
#
_cell.length_a   1.000
_cell.length_b   1.000
_cell.length_c   1.000
_cell.angle_alpha   90.00
_cell.angle_beta   90.00
_cell.angle_gamma   90.00
#
_symmetry.space_group_name_H-M   'P 1'
#
loop_
_entity.id
_entity.type
_entity.pdbx_description
1 polymer ?
#
loop_
_entity_poly.entity_id
_entity_poly.type
_entity_poly.pdbx_seq_one_letter_code
_entity_poly.pdbx_strand_id
1 'polypeptide(L)'
;MQIAVKNQSGDALDSIELNDAVFNVPMNPSLVHQAMVIYQGNKRQGTHDTKTRAQVSGGGRKPWIQKHTGRARQGSTRAPQWRHGGVVFGPHPRSYRAALPKRMKRLALRCVLSDKARKDRLFCLDGTDTIDGKTKSMAQLLANLSVSGSTLVITKATDRDVVQAASNLEKVWTLPANQLNALELLSRETVIMTVEAARWVEETLAGEPHGRRGAKWTNQTATSGAAVAEPEAADEPAAEASTEEEAPAPRPRRRTTAAAAEAPAEEAATEEAPAPRRRRRTAAQIAADNEAAAAAGEETPKPRTRRRRTTASAEETPASEAESTETPDEEA
;
A
#
# COMPACT_ATOMS: atom_id res chain seq x y z
N MET A 1 -2.19 -20.00 21.74
CA MET A 1 -2.92 -19.09 22.64
C MET A 1 -4.40 -19.42 22.54
N GLN A 2 -5.09 -19.63 23.65
CA GLN A 2 -6.52 -19.95 23.66
C GLN A 2 -7.35 -18.67 23.76
N ILE A 3 -8.36 -18.52 22.91
CA ILE A 3 -9.32 -17.40 22.93
C ILE A 3 -10.74 -17.97 22.97
N ALA A 4 -11.60 -17.41 23.83
CA ALA A 4 -13.00 -17.83 23.90
C ALA A 4 -13.78 -17.34 22.67
N VAL A 5 -14.49 -18.26 22.03
CA VAL A 5 -15.47 -18.01 20.98
C VAL A 5 -16.81 -17.69 21.64
N LYS A 6 -17.36 -16.53 21.30
CA LYS A 6 -18.67 -16.09 21.77
C LYS A 6 -19.71 -16.27 20.68
N ASN A 7 -20.92 -16.61 21.09
CA ASN A 7 -22.11 -16.51 20.24
C ASN A 7 -22.53 -15.03 20.10
N GLN A 8 -23.56 -14.78 19.30
CA GLN A 8 -24.09 -13.44 19.10
C GLN A 8 -24.90 -12.90 20.29
N SER A 9 -25.30 -13.77 21.22
CA SER A 9 -25.94 -13.43 22.50
C SER A 9 -24.93 -13.03 23.59
N GLY A 10 -23.64 -13.25 23.37
CA GLY A 10 -22.56 -12.95 24.32
C GLY A 10 -22.10 -14.15 25.15
N ASP A 11 -22.73 -15.31 25.02
CA ASP A 11 -22.35 -16.53 25.73
C ASP A 11 -21.10 -17.17 25.11
N ALA A 12 -20.20 -17.68 25.94
CA ALA A 12 -19.05 -18.43 25.50
C ALA A 12 -19.49 -19.84 25.06
N LEU A 13 -19.21 -20.21 23.81
CA LEU A 13 -19.53 -21.52 23.25
C LEU A 13 -18.35 -22.49 23.45
N ASP A 14 -17.21 -22.14 22.86
CA ASP A 14 -16.01 -22.98 22.78
C ASP A 14 -14.76 -22.11 22.85
N SER A 15 -13.60 -22.71 23.07
CA SER A 15 -12.30 -22.03 23.00
C SER A 15 -11.56 -22.43 21.73
N ILE A 16 -11.10 -21.44 20.96
CA ILE A 16 -10.26 -21.67 19.78
C ILE A 16 -8.79 -21.58 20.15
N GLU A 17 -8.02 -22.59 19.75
CA GLU A 17 -6.56 -22.56 19.82
C GLU A 17 -5.99 -21.83 18.62
N LEU A 18 -5.39 -20.68 18.86
CA LEU A 18 -4.72 -19.88 17.85
C LEU A 18 -3.19 -20.02 17.91
N ASN A 19 -2.54 -19.88 16.76
CA ASN A 19 -1.09 -20.04 16.62
C ASN A 19 -0.31 -18.93 17.36
N ASP A 20 0.55 -19.35 18.28
CA ASP A 20 1.42 -18.45 19.07
C ASP A 20 2.36 -17.61 18.22
N ALA A 21 2.78 -18.12 17.05
CA ALA A 21 3.64 -17.37 16.13
C ALA A 21 2.97 -16.12 15.54
N VAL A 22 1.63 -16.03 15.60
CA VAL A 22 0.85 -14.89 15.08
C VAL A 22 0.27 -14.04 16.22
N PHE A 23 -0.27 -14.70 17.25
CA PHE A 23 -1.01 -14.05 18.35
C PHE A 23 -0.23 -13.92 19.66
N ASN A 24 0.99 -14.47 19.75
CA ASN A 24 1.83 -14.34 20.95
C ASN A 24 3.26 -13.83 20.64
N VAL A 25 3.39 -12.89 19.71
CA VAL A 25 4.68 -12.25 19.38
C VAL A 25 4.98 -11.10 20.34
N PRO A 26 6.21 -10.93 20.84
CA PRO A 26 6.58 -9.77 21.65
C PRO A 26 6.35 -8.45 20.91
N MET A 27 5.93 -7.41 21.63
CA MET A 27 5.66 -6.09 21.05
C MET A 27 6.98 -5.41 20.67
N ASN A 28 7.10 -4.98 19.41
CA ASN A 28 8.18 -4.11 18.96
C ASN A 28 7.64 -2.69 18.69
N PRO A 29 7.75 -1.76 19.67
CA PRO A 29 7.14 -0.43 19.55
C PRO A 29 7.75 0.40 18.42
N SER A 30 9.05 0.30 18.18
CA SER A 30 9.74 1.07 17.13
C SER A 30 9.25 0.70 15.73
N LEU A 31 9.10 -0.60 15.46
CA LEU A 31 8.61 -1.10 14.18
C LEU A 31 7.13 -0.76 13.96
N VAL A 32 6.32 -0.85 15.02
CA VAL A 32 4.89 -0.49 14.98
C VAL A 32 4.72 1.01 14.74
N HIS A 33 5.50 1.85 15.42
CA HIS A 33 5.54 3.30 15.20
C HIS A 33 5.96 3.64 13.77
N GLN A 34 7.03 3.02 13.25
CA GLN A 34 7.47 3.23 11.87
C GLN A 34 6.36 2.86 10.87
N ALA A 35 5.68 1.73 11.08
CA ALA A 35 4.56 1.33 10.23
C ALA A 35 3.42 2.35 10.29
N MET A 36 3.05 2.83 11.48
CA MET A 36 2.03 3.87 11.69
C MET A 36 2.36 5.15 10.93
N VAL A 37 3.58 5.69 11.09
CA VAL A 37 4.02 6.92 10.41
C VAL A 37 3.95 6.77 8.89
N ILE A 38 4.40 5.62 8.36
CA ILE A 38 4.34 5.34 6.92
C ILE A 38 2.88 5.24 6.44
N TYR A 39 2.02 4.53 7.16
CA TYR A 39 0.60 4.42 6.77
C TYR A 39 -0.10 5.78 6.76
N GLN A 40 0.13 6.61 7.79
CA GLN A 40 -0.44 7.96 7.84
C GLN A 40 0.14 8.88 6.77
N GLY A 41 1.46 8.81 6.53
CA GLY A 41 2.11 9.54 5.45
C GLY A 41 1.54 9.20 4.08
N ASN A 42 1.27 7.91 3.83
CA ASN A 42 0.67 7.43 2.58
C ASN A 42 -0.80 7.87 2.38
N LYS A 43 -1.53 8.24 3.45
CA LYS A 43 -2.88 8.80 3.35
C LYS A 43 -2.89 10.27 2.91
N ARG A 44 -1.75 10.97 2.95
CA ARG A 44 -1.67 12.41 2.63
C ARG A 44 -1.70 12.65 1.12
N GLN A 45 -2.50 13.64 0.70
CA GLN A 45 -2.51 14.16 -0.66
C GLN A 45 -1.61 15.40 -0.74
N GLY A 46 -0.61 15.37 -1.63
CA GLY A 46 0.32 16.49 -1.84
C GLY A 46 -0.17 17.46 -2.91
N THR A 47 -1.41 17.93 -2.84
CA THR A 47 -2.05 18.77 -3.87
C THR A 47 -1.90 20.28 -3.63
N HIS A 48 -0.84 20.68 -2.94
CA HIS A 48 -0.50 22.09 -2.72
C HIS A 48 0.52 22.56 -3.75
N ASP A 49 0.32 23.74 -4.31
CA ASP A 49 1.28 24.36 -5.22
C ASP A 49 1.35 25.87 -5.02
N THR A 50 2.49 26.45 -5.38
CA THR A 50 2.71 27.89 -5.40
C THR A 50 3.42 28.29 -6.67
N LYS A 51 3.09 29.49 -7.17
CA LYS A 51 3.74 30.00 -8.37
C LYS A 51 5.11 30.55 -8.03
N THR A 52 6.14 29.92 -8.59
CA THR A 52 7.50 30.46 -8.62
C THR A 52 7.55 31.71 -9.48
N ARG A 53 8.64 32.50 -9.36
CA ARG A 53 8.87 33.71 -10.16
C ARG A 53 8.63 33.50 -11.66
N ALA A 54 9.00 32.32 -12.20
CA ALA A 54 8.86 32.00 -13.62
C ALA A 54 7.42 31.68 -14.04
N GLN A 55 6.57 31.25 -13.10
CA GLN A 55 5.17 30.86 -13.35
C GLN A 55 4.18 32.02 -13.14
N VAL A 56 4.60 33.09 -12.45
CA VAL A 56 3.78 34.29 -12.27
C VAL A 56 3.76 35.12 -13.57
N SER A 57 2.57 35.44 -14.06
CA SER A 57 2.40 36.19 -15.32
C SER A 57 3.05 37.58 -15.30
N GLY A 58 3.81 37.91 -16.34
CA GLY A 58 4.48 39.20 -16.53
C GLY A 58 5.97 39.21 -16.15
N GLY A 59 6.54 40.40 -15.93
CA GLY A 59 7.93 40.54 -15.46
C GLY A 59 9.03 40.22 -16.46
N GLY A 60 8.70 40.11 -17.76
CA GLY A 60 9.64 39.83 -18.85
C GLY A 60 10.48 41.03 -19.33
N ARG A 61 10.17 42.24 -18.88
CA ARG A 61 10.97 43.45 -19.13
C ARG A 61 11.54 43.99 -17.82
N LYS A 62 12.78 44.46 -17.89
CA LYS A 62 13.43 45.14 -16.78
C LYS A 62 12.68 46.45 -16.44
N PRO A 63 12.31 46.69 -15.16
CA PRO A 63 11.50 47.85 -14.78
C PRO A 63 12.13 49.21 -15.13
N TRP A 64 13.46 49.34 -14.99
CA TRP A 64 14.23 50.54 -15.34
C TRP A 64 15.67 50.19 -15.75
N ILE A 65 16.39 51.18 -16.29
CA ILE A 65 17.81 51.05 -16.69
C ILE A 65 18.73 50.67 -15.51
N GLN A 66 19.89 50.08 -15.77
CA GLN A 66 20.76 49.49 -14.74
C GLN A 66 21.35 50.51 -13.73
N LYS A 67 21.53 51.77 -14.17
CA LYS A 67 22.17 52.86 -13.42
C LYS A 67 21.46 54.18 -13.77
N HIS A 68 21.81 55.28 -13.08
CA HIS A 68 21.35 56.66 -13.36
C HIS A 68 19.88 56.99 -13.02
N THR A 69 19.19 56.17 -12.22
CA THR A 69 17.81 56.43 -11.79
C THR A 69 17.65 56.78 -10.30
N GLY A 70 18.72 56.70 -9.50
CA GLY A 70 18.68 56.88 -8.04
C GLY A 70 17.94 55.76 -7.26
N ARG A 71 17.31 54.82 -7.95
CA ARG A 71 16.56 53.69 -7.37
C ARG A 71 17.44 52.46 -7.19
N ALA A 72 17.03 51.56 -6.29
CA ALA A 72 17.65 50.24 -6.17
C ALA A 72 17.62 49.47 -7.50
N ARG A 73 18.60 48.60 -7.75
CA ARG A 73 18.66 47.82 -8.99
C ARG A 73 17.62 46.70 -8.97
N GLN A 74 16.82 46.60 -10.02
CA GLN A 74 15.76 45.58 -10.12
C GLN A 74 15.80 44.91 -11.49
N GLY A 75 15.72 43.58 -11.49
CA GLY A 75 15.75 42.77 -12.72
C GLY A 75 14.36 42.48 -13.29
N SER A 76 13.32 42.47 -12.45
CA SER A 76 11.95 42.11 -12.83
C SER A 76 10.97 42.58 -11.76
N THR A 77 9.73 42.84 -12.16
CA THR A 77 8.61 43.17 -11.24
C THR A 77 8.05 41.95 -10.51
N ARG A 78 8.44 40.72 -10.90
CA ARG A 78 7.98 39.45 -10.27
C ARG A 78 8.98 38.85 -9.29
N ALA A 79 10.00 39.60 -8.90
CA ALA A 79 10.95 39.13 -7.90
C ALA A 79 10.28 38.98 -6.52
N PRO A 80 10.73 38.07 -5.64
CA PRO A 80 10.02 37.70 -4.41
C PRO A 80 9.77 38.84 -3.42
N GLN A 81 10.67 39.83 -3.39
CA GLN A 81 10.54 41.01 -2.53
C GLN A 81 9.43 41.98 -2.98
N TRP A 82 8.92 41.84 -4.21
CA TRP A 82 7.85 42.67 -4.74
C TRP A 82 6.48 42.15 -4.31
N ARG A 83 5.52 43.07 -4.15
CA ARG A 83 4.11 42.70 -3.99
C ARG A 83 3.65 41.91 -5.22
N HIS A 84 2.97 40.78 -4.98
CA HIS A 84 2.56 39.83 -6.03
C HIS A 84 3.74 39.25 -6.85
N GLY A 85 4.94 39.23 -6.26
CA GLY A 85 6.08 38.48 -6.78
C GLY A 85 5.91 36.97 -6.62
N GLY A 86 6.81 36.20 -7.22
CA GLY A 86 6.81 34.74 -7.05
C GLY A 86 7.34 34.29 -5.69
N VAL A 87 6.88 33.13 -5.22
CA VAL A 87 7.36 32.50 -3.98
C VAL A 87 8.62 31.67 -4.29
N VAL A 88 9.66 31.73 -3.45
CA VAL A 88 10.95 31.05 -3.69
C VAL A 88 10.93 29.59 -3.23
N PHE A 89 10.61 29.35 -1.95
CA PHE A 89 10.56 28.01 -1.35
C PHE A 89 9.15 27.73 -0.87
N GLY A 90 8.22 27.81 -1.80
CA GLY A 90 6.82 27.49 -1.53
C GLY A 90 6.55 25.99 -1.60
N PRO A 91 5.39 25.56 -1.09
CA PRO A 91 4.93 24.18 -1.24
C PRO A 91 4.70 23.85 -2.72
N HIS A 92 5.13 22.66 -3.13
CA HIS A 92 4.95 22.11 -4.48
C HIS A 92 4.38 20.70 -4.40
N PRO A 93 3.63 20.25 -5.43
CA PRO A 93 3.02 18.94 -5.41
C PRO A 93 4.08 17.84 -5.30
N ARG A 94 3.96 16.98 -4.29
CA ARG A 94 4.90 15.89 -4.04
C ARG A 94 4.21 14.63 -3.57
N SER A 95 4.86 13.49 -3.82
CA SER A 95 4.45 12.22 -3.25
C SER A 95 5.00 12.08 -1.83
N TYR A 96 4.12 11.76 -0.88
CA TYR A 96 4.47 11.40 0.50
C TYR A 96 4.68 9.88 0.67
N ARG A 97 4.60 9.12 -0.43
CA ARG A 97 4.53 7.67 -0.36
C ARG A 97 5.87 7.07 0.08
N ALA A 98 5.85 6.32 1.18
CA ALA A 98 6.97 5.51 1.65
C ALA A 98 6.60 4.02 1.61
N ALA A 99 7.58 3.19 1.21
CA ALA A 99 7.42 1.74 1.15
C ALA A 99 7.98 1.08 2.41
N LEU A 100 7.18 0.21 3.03
CA LEU A 100 7.64 -0.67 4.12
C LEU A 100 7.89 -2.09 3.57
N PRO A 101 9.02 -2.75 3.90
CA PRO A 101 9.30 -4.13 3.50
C PRO A 101 8.19 -5.09 3.93
N LYS A 102 7.93 -6.13 3.12
CA LYS A 102 6.83 -7.09 3.36
C LYS A 102 6.95 -7.79 4.72
N ARG A 103 8.15 -8.17 5.13
CA ARG A 103 8.42 -8.81 6.44
C ARG A 103 8.09 -7.88 7.60
N MET A 104 8.53 -6.61 7.52
CA MET A 104 8.22 -5.61 8.54
C MET A 104 6.72 -5.31 8.63
N LYS A 105 6.01 -5.27 7.50
CA LYS A 105 4.53 -5.11 7.49
C LYS A 105 3.82 -6.24 8.24
N ARG A 106 4.19 -7.49 7.96
CA ARG A 106 3.60 -8.66 8.62
C ARG A 106 3.97 -8.71 10.11
N LEU A 107 5.21 -8.41 10.45
CA LEU A 107 5.64 -8.37 11.84
C LEU A 107 4.89 -7.29 12.63
N ALA A 108 4.67 -6.09 12.05
CA ALA A 108 3.89 -5.03 12.67
C ALA A 108 2.46 -5.49 12.97
N LEU A 109 1.82 -6.18 12.01
CA LEU A 109 0.49 -6.77 12.19
C LEU A 109 0.47 -7.79 13.33
N ARG A 110 1.42 -8.74 13.34
CA ARG A 110 1.54 -9.76 14.40
C ARG A 110 1.73 -9.12 15.79
N CYS A 111 2.62 -8.14 15.92
CA CYS A 111 2.84 -7.43 17.18
C CYS A 111 1.56 -6.76 17.71
N VAL A 112 0.80 -6.09 16.85
CA VAL A 112 -0.43 -5.39 17.26
C VAL A 112 -1.55 -6.40 17.58
N LEU A 113 -1.73 -7.45 16.78
CA LEU A 113 -2.70 -8.51 17.09
C LEU A 113 -2.38 -9.21 18.42
N SER A 114 -1.11 -9.50 18.66
CA SER A 114 -0.65 -10.12 19.90
C SER A 114 -0.91 -9.22 21.12
N ASP A 115 -0.70 -7.91 20.98
CA ASP A 115 -1.01 -6.93 22.03
C ASP A 115 -2.51 -6.84 22.32
N LYS A 116 -3.36 -6.92 21.29
CA LYS A 116 -4.82 -6.96 21.46
C LYS A 116 -5.27 -8.23 22.16
N ALA A 117 -4.70 -9.37 21.78
CA ALA A 117 -5.00 -10.66 22.41
C ALA A 117 -4.57 -10.67 23.89
N ARG A 118 -3.36 -10.19 24.21
CA ARG A 118 -2.84 -10.12 25.60
C ARG A 118 -3.63 -9.18 26.52
N LYS A 119 -4.34 -8.22 25.96
CA LYS A 119 -5.17 -7.25 26.70
C LYS A 119 -6.63 -7.66 26.77
N ASP A 120 -6.98 -8.87 26.32
CA ASP A 120 -8.35 -9.38 26.22
C ASP A 120 -9.29 -8.47 25.41
N ARG A 121 -8.74 -7.79 24.39
CA ARG A 121 -9.47 -6.88 23.49
C ARG A 121 -9.77 -7.51 22.13
N LEU A 122 -9.51 -8.81 21.99
CA LEU A 122 -9.79 -9.60 20.80
C LEU A 122 -10.91 -10.58 21.11
N PHE A 123 -12.07 -10.39 20.47
CA PHE A 123 -13.22 -11.29 20.60
C PHE A 123 -13.37 -12.12 19.34
N CYS A 124 -13.52 -13.42 19.49
CA CYS A 124 -13.86 -14.33 18.41
C CYS A 124 -15.36 -14.58 18.39
N LEU A 125 -16.01 -14.34 17.25
CA LEU A 125 -17.41 -14.66 17.00
C LEU A 125 -17.52 -15.91 16.14
N ASP A 126 -18.44 -16.80 16.47
CA ASP A 126 -18.70 -18.01 15.69
C ASP A 126 -19.11 -17.68 14.24
N GLY A 127 -20.17 -16.88 14.08
CA GLY A 127 -20.68 -16.45 12.79
C GLY A 127 -21.49 -15.15 12.85
N THR A 128 -21.82 -14.62 11.68
CA THR A 128 -22.52 -13.34 11.50
C THR A 128 -23.92 -13.47 10.90
N ASP A 129 -24.48 -14.68 10.88
CA ASP A 129 -25.67 -15.02 10.09
C ASP A 129 -26.96 -14.29 10.52
N THR A 130 -27.00 -13.73 11.73
CA THR A 130 -28.18 -13.01 12.25
C THR A 130 -28.11 -11.50 11.96
N ILE A 131 -27.08 -11.04 11.22
CA ILE A 131 -26.96 -9.63 10.84
C ILE A 131 -27.70 -9.40 9.53
N ASP A 132 -28.99 -9.05 9.64
CA ASP A 132 -29.88 -8.77 8.49
C ASP A 132 -29.64 -7.40 7.80
N GLY A 133 -28.43 -6.82 7.89
CA GLY A 133 -28.14 -5.50 7.34
C GLY A 133 -28.74 -4.31 8.11
N LYS A 134 -29.45 -4.57 9.21
CA LYS A 134 -30.05 -3.55 10.07
C LYS A 134 -29.07 -3.08 11.14
N THR A 135 -28.98 -1.77 11.36
CA THR A 135 -28.13 -1.18 12.41
C THR A 135 -28.49 -1.66 13.82
N LYS A 136 -29.77 -1.97 14.04
CA LYS A 136 -30.27 -2.49 15.33
C LYS A 136 -29.65 -3.84 15.70
N SER A 137 -29.51 -4.77 14.75
CA SER A 137 -28.92 -6.09 15.05
C SER A 137 -27.43 -5.96 15.42
N MET A 138 -26.68 -5.10 14.72
CA MET A 138 -25.29 -4.80 15.08
C MET A 138 -25.16 -4.11 16.44
N ALA A 139 -26.05 -3.14 16.76
CA ALA A 139 -26.05 -2.49 18.06
C ALA A 139 -26.36 -3.47 19.21
N GLN A 140 -27.30 -4.41 18.99
CA GLN A 140 -27.61 -5.48 19.93
C GLN A 140 -26.40 -6.41 20.13
N LEU A 141 -25.73 -6.83 19.06
CA LEU A 141 -24.53 -7.66 19.13
C LEU A 141 -23.41 -6.99 19.94
N LEU A 142 -23.17 -5.69 19.72
CA LEU A 142 -22.17 -4.95 20.49
C LEU A 142 -22.55 -4.82 21.97
N ALA A 143 -23.84 -4.63 22.27
CA ALA A 143 -24.34 -4.59 23.64
C ALA A 143 -24.19 -5.95 24.35
N ASN A 144 -24.53 -7.05 23.67
CA ASN A 144 -24.42 -8.42 24.16
C ASN A 144 -22.96 -8.79 24.48
N LEU A 145 -22.02 -8.36 23.63
CA LEU A 145 -20.59 -8.59 23.83
C LEU A 145 -19.96 -7.66 24.88
N SER A 146 -20.75 -6.74 25.47
CA SER A 146 -20.33 -5.70 26.41
C SER A 146 -19.15 -4.84 25.91
N VAL A 147 -19.05 -4.67 24.59
CA VAL A 147 -17.99 -3.88 23.97
C VAL A 147 -18.39 -2.42 23.98
N SER A 148 -17.68 -1.63 24.79
CA SER A 148 -17.78 -0.18 24.78
C SER A 148 -16.60 0.44 24.00
N GLY A 149 -16.86 1.56 23.32
CA GLY A 149 -15.83 2.34 22.64
C GLY A 149 -15.64 2.00 21.16
N SER A 150 -14.38 2.06 20.72
CA SER A 150 -14.02 1.93 19.29
C SER A 150 -13.80 0.47 18.90
N THR A 151 -14.56 0.00 17.91
CA THR A 151 -14.60 -1.42 17.56
C THR A 151 -14.30 -1.64 16.09
N LEU A 152 -13.45 -2.62 15.80
CA LEU A 152 -13.18 -3.11 14.46
C LEU A 152 -13.76 -4.51 14.29
N VAL A 153 -14.75 -4.66 13.41
CA VAL A 153 -15.33 -5.95 13.04
C VAL A 153 -14.61 -6.48 11.80
N ILE A 154 -14.10 -7.71 11.88
CA ILE A 154 -13.33 -8.35 10.82
C ILE A 154 -14.03 -9.63 10.38
N THR A 155 -14.37 -9.67 9.10
CA THR A 155 -14.95 -10.82 8.41
C THR A 155 -13.93 -11.42 7.43
N LYS A 156 -14.12 -12.67 7.03
CA LYS A 156 -13.21 -13.34 6.07
C LYS A 156 -13.25 -12.66 4.70
N ALA A 157 -14.46 -12.41 4.20
CA ALA A 157 -14.74 -11.70 2.95
C ALA A 157 -15.58 -10.44 3.22
N THR A 158 -15.87 -9.66 2.18
CA THR A 158 -16.73 -8.49 2.32
C THR A 158 -18.19 -8.92 2.38
N ASP A 159 -18.74 -8.99 3.60
CA ASP A 159 -20.15 -9.28 3.83
C ASP A 159 -20.95 -7.98 3.80
N ARG A 160 -21.83 -7.85 2.81
CA ARG A 160 -22.57 -6.60 2.56
C ARG A 160 -23.48 -6.23 3.72
N ASP A 161 -24.13 -7.20 4.32
CA ASP A 161 -25.08 -6.97 5.41
C ASP A 161 -24.36 -6.48 6.67
N VAL A 162 -23.20 -7.06 7.00
CA VAL A 162 -22.33 -6.61 8.10
C VAL A 162 -21.83 -5.18 7.87
N VAL A 163 -21.38 -4.88 6.65
CA VAL A 163 -20.92 -3.54 6.29
C VAL A 163 -22.05 -2.52 6.38
N GLN A 164 -23.24 -2.86 5.86
CA GLN A 164 -24.40 -1.99 5.88
C GLN A 164 -24.87 -1.71 7.32
N ALA A 165 -24.95 -2.76 8.14
CA ALA A 165 -25.36 -2.66 9.54
C ALA A 165 -24.40 -1.82 10.38
N ALA A 166 -23.08 -1.89 10.12
CA ALA A 166 -22.07 -1.13 10.85
C ALA A 166 -21.90 0.31 10.38
N SER A 167 -22.22 0.63 9.12
CA SER A 167 -21.84 1.90 8.49
C SER A 167 -22.35 3.17 9.18
N ASN A 168 -23.51 3.08 9.85
CA ASN A 168 -24.13 4.20 10.55
C ASN A 168 -23.75 4.29 12.04
N LEU A 169 -23.12 3.27 12.61
CA LEU A 169 -22.77 3.25 14.04
C LEU A 169 -21.48 4.03 14.28
N GLU A 170 -21.50 4.91 15.27
CA GLU A 170 -20.31 5.68 15.64
C GLU A 170 -19.21 4.78 16.19
N LYS A 171 -17.96 5.05 15.80
CA LYS A 171 -16.76 4.33 16.28
C LYS A 171 -16.77 2.82 15.98
N VAL A 172 -17.61 2.36 15.05
CA VAL A 172 -17.59 0.98 14.55
C VAL A 172 -17.07 1.00 13.11
N TRP A 173 -16.11 0.14 12.81
CA TRP A 173 -15.59 -0.04 11.46
C TRP A 173 -15.63 -1.51 11.09
N THR A 174 -15.83 -1.78 9.80
CA THR A 174 -15.77 -3.12 9.23
C THR A 174 -14.60 -3.20 8.26
N LEU A 175 -13.83 -4.28 8.32
CA LEU A 175 -12.78 -4.57 7.35
C LEU A 175 -12.76 -6.05 7.02
N PRO A 176 -12.60 -6.43 5.74
CA PRO A 176 -12.30 -7.81 5.40
C PRO A 176 -10.87 -8.16 5.83
N ALA A 177 -10.64 -9.43 6.19
CA ALA A 177 -9.36 -9.90 6.70
C ALA A 177 -8.19 -9.63 5.73
N ASN A 178 -8.44 -9.62 4.42
CA ASN A 178 -7.44 -9.34 3.39
C ASN A 178 -6.93 -7.88 3.37
N GLN A 179 -7.67 -6.92 3.92
CA GLN A 179 -7.30 -5.51 3.97
C GLN A 179 -6.78 -5.08 5.35
N LEU A 180 -6.51 -6.05 6.23
CA LEU A 180 -6.07 -5.78 7.58
C LEU A 180 -4.72 -5.06 7.60
N ASN A 181 -4.66 -3.94 8.32
CA ASN A 181 -3.48 -3.08 8.45
C ASN A 181 -3.18 -2.79 9.92
N ALA A 182 -1.89 -2.65 10.26
CA ALA A 182 -1.49 -2.40 11.66
C ALA A 182 -2.02 -1.05 12.18
N LEU A 183 -2.09 -0.03 11.31
CA LEU A 183 -2.71 1.25 11.67
C LEU A 183 -4.17 1.08 12.08
N GLU A 184 -4.92 0.24 11.36
CA GLU A 184 -6.34 0.11 11.61
C GLU A 184 -6.61 -0.64 12.92
N LEU A 185 -5.80 -1.65 13.25
CA LEU A 185 -5.85 -2.36 14.53
C LEU A 185 -5.43 -1.48 15.72
N LEU A 186 -4.45 -0.59 15.54
CA LEU A 186 -3.99 0.32 16.61
C LEU A 186 -5.03 1.37 16.98
N SER A 187 -5.74 1.92 15.99
CA SER A 187 -6.64 3.04 16.22
C SER A 187 -8.01 2.65 16.79
N ARG A 188 -8.32 1.35 16.88
CA ARG A 188 -9.53 0.84 17.53
C ARG A 188 -9.13 0.15 18.82
N GLU A 189 -9.99 0.27 19.82
CA GLU A 189 -9.77 -0.33 21.13
C GLU A 189 -9.97 -1.84 21.07
N THR A 190 -11.11 -2.25 20.53
CA THR A 190 -11.58 -3.64 20.51
C THR A 190 -11.61 -4.17 19.08
N VAL A 191 -11.26 -5.44 18.92
CA VAL A 191 -11.30 -6.15 17.64
C VAL A 191 -12.22 -7.36 17.78
N ILE A 192 -13.20 -7.46 16.90
CA ILE A 192 -14.13 -8.58 16.81
C ILE A 192 -13.82 -9.29 15.50
N MET A 193 -13.44 -10.56 15.57
CA MET A 193 -13.12 -11.39 14.39
C MET A 193 -14.06 -12.57 14.32
N THR A 194 -14.56 -12.92 13.14
CA THR A 194 -15.20 -14.23 12.98
C THR A 194 -14.17 -15.36 13.09
N VAL A 195 -14.58 -16.56 13.52
CA VAL A 195 -13.70 -17.74 13.61
C VAL A 195 -13.05 -18.01 12.25
N GLU A 196 -13.82 -17.89 11.17
CA GLU A 196 -13.29 -18.02 9.81
C GLU A 196 -12.23 -16.96 9.47
N ALA A 197 -12.44 -15.72 9.88
CA ALA A 197 -11.47 -14.64 9.66
C ALA A 197 -10.19 -14.86 10.47
N ALA A 198 -10.30 -15.34 11.71
CA ALA A 198 -9.16 -15.67 12.55
C ALA A 198 -8.29 -16.75 11.89
N ARG A 199 -8.88 -17.87 11.47
CA ARG A 199 -8.16 -18.95 10.76
C ARG A 199 -7.51 -18.47 9.47
N TRP A 200 -8.19 -17.64 8.69
CA TRP A 200 -7.61 -17.07 7.47
C TRP A 200 -6.39 -16.16 7.74
N VAL A 201 -6.47 -15.34 8.80
CA VAL A 201 -5.35 -14.49 9.24
C VAL A 201 -4.18 -15.34 9.71
N GLU A 202 -4.44 -16.44 10.41
CA GLU A 202 -3.40 -17.40 10.82
C GLU A 202 -2.66 -17.99 9.64
N GLU A 203 -3.37 -18.54 8.66
CA GLU A 203 -2.75 -19.13 7.47
C GLU A 203 -1.90 -18.10 6.71
N THR A 204 -2.44 -16.90 6.55
CA THR A 204 -1.79 -15.82 5.80
C THR A 204 -0.55 -15.27 6.52
N LEU A 205 -0.62 -15.15 7.84
CA LEU A 205 0.45 -14.61 8.66
C LEU A 205 1.42 -15.67 9.18
N ALA A 206 1.09 -16.96 9.21
CA ALA A 206 2.01 -18.02 9.62
C ALA A 206 3.17 -18.15 8.62
N GLY A 207 2.88 -18.01 7.32
CA GLY A 207 3.91 -18.01 6.29
C GLY A 207 4.79 -16.75 6.31
N GLU A 208 6.10 -16.90 6.29
CA GLU A 208 7.00 -15.79 6.01
C GLU A 208 7.09 -15.51 4.50
N PRO A 209 7.03 -14.24 4.06
CA PRO A 209 7.28 -13.92 2.67
C PRO A 209 8.78 -14.13 2.42
N HIS A 210 9.11 -15.19 1.70
CA HIS A 210 10.46 -15.46 1.22
C HIS A 210 10.97 -14.27 0.39
N GLY A 211 12.15 -13.77 0.75
CA GLY A 211 12.87 -12.83 -0.11
C GLY A 211 13.30 -13.56 -1.38
N ARG A 212 13.75 -12.80 -2.39
CA ARG A 212 14.22 -13.32 -3.68
C ARG A 212 15.37 -14.36 -3.59
N ARG A 213 15.94 -14.55 -2.40
CA ARG A 213 16.83 -15.65 -2.04
C ARG A 213 16.04 -16.63 -1.18
N GLY A 214 15.58 -17.70 -1.81
CA GLY A 214 14.87 -18.78 -1.16
C GLY A 214 15.77 -19.50 -0.17
N ALA A 215 15.52 -19.29 1.11
CA ALA A 215 15.62 -20.33 2.12
C ALA A 215 14.33 -20.19 2.94
N LYS A 216 13.59 -21.28 3.11
CA LYS A 216 12.49 -21.33 4.08
C LYS A 216 13.14 -21.05 5.43
N TRP A 217 12.80 -19.90 6.03
CA TRP A 217 13.14 -19.67 7.42
C TRP A 217 12.29 -20.65 8.23
N THR A 218 12.88 -21.77 8.59
CA THR A 218 12.26 -22.75 9.48
C THR A 218 12.34 -22.18 10.89
N ASN A 219 11.19 -21.79 11.45
CA ASN A 219 11.10 -21.64 12.91
C ASN A 219 11.23 -23.04 13.49
N GLN A 220 12.44 -23.42 13.89
CA GLN A 220 12.60 -24.53 14.82
C GLN A 220 12.06 -24.06 16.17
N THR A 221 10.96 -24.68 16.57
CA THR A 221 10.37 -24.64 17.89
C THR A 221 11.44 -24.95 18.94
N ALA A 222 11.70 -24.04 19.88
CA ALA A 222 12.45 -24.36 21.08
C ALA A 222 11.50 -25.03 22.09
N THR A 223 11.21 -26.30 21.84
CA THR A 223 10.87 -27.28 22.88
C THR A 223 12.17 -28.03 23.21
N SER A 224 12.84 -27.61 24.28
CA SER A 224 13.66 -28.48 25.11
C SER A 224 14.08 -27.71 26.35
N GLY A 225 13.51 -28.06 27.50
CA GLY A 225 14.17 -27.79 28.77
C GLY A 225 15.45 -28.62 28.85
N ALA A 226 16.55 -28.00 29.25
CA ALA A 226 17.65 -28.63 29.97
C ALA A 226 18.64 -27.54 30.44
N ALA A 227 18.81 -27.53 31.77
CA ALA A 227 19.99 -27.12 32.53
C ALA A 227 20.54 -25.70 32.37
N VAL A 228 20.23 -24.91 33.39
CA VAL A 228 21.07 -23.87 33.98
C VAL A 228 22.49 -24.40 34.23
N ALA A 229 23.50 -23.67 33.79
CA ALA A 229 24.85 -23.73 34.34
C ALA A 229 25.43 -22.31 34.36
N GLU A 230 25.66 -21.80 35.57
CA GLU A 230 26.46 -20.59 35.85
C GLU A 230 27.90 -20.76 35.35
N PRO A 231 28.64 -19.64 35.25
CA PRO A 231 30.00 -19.68 35.78
C PRO A 231 30.26 -18.56 36.80
N GLU A 232 30.70 -19.00 37.98
CA GLU A 232 31.29 -18.21 39.04
C GLU A 232 32.56 -17.45 38.61
N ALA A 233 32.82 -16.39 39.38
CA ALA A 233 33.97 -15.50 39.31
C ALA A 233 35.26 -16.10 39.91
N ALA A 234 36.41 -15.64 39.39
CA ALA A 234 37.74 -15.52 40.02
C ALA A 234 38.73 -15.15 38.89
N ASP A 235 39.74 -14.28 38.99
CA ASP A 235 40.26 -13.36 40.00
C ASP A 235 41.32 -12.53 39.24
N GLU A 236 41.57 -11.27 39.61
CA GLU A 236 42.75 -10.53 39.15
C GLU A 236 43.99 -10.98 39.96
N PRO A 237 45.23 -10.77 39.45
CA PRO A 237 45.95 -9.60 39.95
C PRO A 237 46.83 -8.87 38.91
N ALA A 238 47.04 -7.59 39.18
CA ALA A 238 47.92 -6.67 38.49
C ALA A 238 49.42 -6.89 38.79
N ALA A 239 50.28 -6.70 37.78
CA ALA A 239 51.65 -6.15 37.92
C ALA A 239 52.19 -5.65 36.56
N GLU A 240 52.87 -4.51 36.61
CA GLU A 240 53.36 -3.65 35.51
C GLU A 240 54.54 -4.23 34.70
N ALA A 241 54.59 -3.95 33.39
CA ALA A 241 55.68 -3.19 32.70
C ALA A 241 55.83 -3.50 31.18
N SER A 242 56.15 -2.44 30.44
CA SER A 242 56.78 -2.35 29.10
C SER A 242 55.91 -2.48 27.82
N THR A 243 55.62 -1.30 27.26
CA THR A 243 55.72 -0.88 25.84
C THR A 243 56.00 -1.94 24.76
N GLU A 244 55.06 -2.13 23.84
CA GLU A 244 55.20 -1.81 22.41
C GLU A 244 53.81 -1.91 21.73
N GLU A 245 53.37 -0.82 21.12
CA GLU A 245 52.06 -0.66 20.48
C GLU A 245 52.19 -1.05 18.99
N GLU A 246 51.77 -2.27 18.63
CA GLU A 246 51.73 -2.74 17.25
C GLU A 246 50.46 -2.21 16.54
N ALA A 247 50.64 -1.26 15.63
CA ALA A 247 49.57 -0.64 14.86
C ALA A 247 48.97 -1.59 13.80
N PRO A 248 47.64 -1.56 13.55
CA PRO A 248 46.99 -2.48 12.61
C PRO A 248 47.24 -2.12 11.13
N ALA A 249 47.43 -3.16 10.31
CA ALA A 249 47.75 -3.09 8.88
C ALA A 249 46.70 -2.34 8.01
N PRO A 250 47.14 -1.58 6.98
CA PRO A 250 46.22 -0.81 6.13
C PRO A 250 45.52 -1.66 5.05
N ARG A 251 44.23 -1.38 4.84
CA ARG A 251 43.40 -1.98 3.76
C ARG A 251 43.91 -1.57 2.37
N PRO A 252 43.92 -2.47 1.36
CA PRO A 252 44.45 -2.16 0.04
C PRO A 252 43.54 -1.20 -0.75
N ARG A 253 44.14 -0.10 -1.24
CA ARG A 253 43.51 0.87 -2.15
C ARG A 253 43.42 0.30 -3.57
N ARG A 254 42.24 0.41 -4.17
CA ARG A 254 41.93 0.01 -5.55
C ARG A 254 42.76 0.87 -6.53
N ARG A 255 43.65 0.24 -7.30
CA ARG A 255 44.49 0.91 -8.32
C ARG A 255 43.62 1.47 -9.44
N THR A 256 43.78 2.76 -9.73
CA THR A 256 43.37 3.41 -10.97
C THR A 256 44.48 3.23 -12.00
N THR A 257 44.21 2.60 -13.13
CA THR A 257 45.15 2.49 -14.26
C THR A 257 45.12 3.79 -15.05
N ALA A 258 46.24 4.51 -15.08
CA ALA A 258 46.50 5.63 -15.98
C ALA A 258 47.59 5.23 -16.98
N ALA A 259 47.30 5.49 -18.25
CA ALA A 259 48.17 5.84 -19.38
C ALA A 259 49.60 5.25 -19.47
N ALA A 260 49.82 4.47 -20.53
CA ALA A 260 51.11 4.39 -21.20
C ALA A 260 50.89 4.65 -22.71
N ALA A 261 51.74 5.49 -23.27
CA ALA A 261 51.69 6.05 -24.61
C ALA A 261 52.41 5.15 -25.63
N GLU A 262 51.87 5.08 -26.85
CA GLU A 262 52.59 4.72 -28.07
C GLU A 262 51.95 5.48 -29.24
N ALA A 263 52.77 6.01 -30.16
CA ALA A 263 52.39 6.74 -31.37
C ALA A 263 53.42 6.45 -32.47
N PRO A 264 53.15 6.72 -33.78
CA PRO A 264 51.89 6.61 -34.53
C PRO A 264 52.07 5.76 -35.82
N ALA A 265 50.96 5.32 -36.42
CA ALA A 265 50.92 4.88 -37.82
C ALA A 265 49.76 5.61 -38.52
N GLU A 266 50.07 6.19 -39.69
CA GLU A 266 49.15 6.95 -40.54
C GLU A 266 47.98 6.10 -41.04
N GLU A 267 46.75 6.60 -40.92
CA GLU A 267 45.67 6.31 -41.88
C GLU A 267 44.55 7.37 -41.83
N ALA A 268 44.30 7.94 -43.00
CA ALA A 268 43.19 8.78 -43.50
C ALA A 268 42.22 9.46 -42.51
N ALA A 269 42.24 10.80 -42.50
CA ALA A 269 41.17 11.64 -41.98
C ALA A 269 39.97 11.68 -42.95
N THR A 270 38.83 11.15 -42.53
CA THR A 270 37.51 11.56 -43.01
C THR A 270 36.88 12.47 -41.97
N GLU A 271 36.73 13.74 -42.32
CA GLU A 271 36.14 14.81 -41.52
C GLU A 271 34.62 14.66 -41.49
N GLU A 272 34.04 14.22 -40.36
CA GLU A 272 32.58 14.15 -40.18
C GLU A 272 32.07 15.47 -39.58
N ALA A 273 31.25 16.19 -40.36
CA ALA A 273 30.68 17.49 -40.01
C ALA A 273 29.66 17.40 -38.83
N PRO A 274 29.53 18.44 -37.99
CA PRO A 274 28.58 18.42 -36.88
C PRO A 274 27.11 18.49 -37.37
N ALA A 275 26.27 17.63 -36.80
CA ALA A 275 24.85 17.49 -37.12
C ALA A 275 24.06 18.83 -37.08
N PRO A 276 23.10 19.05 -38.00
CA PRO A 276 22.37 20.32 -38.06
C PRO A 276 21.39 20.49 -36.91
N ARG A 277 21.43 21.67 -36.27
CA ARG A 277 20.41 22.13 -35.31
C ARG A 277 19.01 22.08 -35.93
N ARG A 278 18.10 21.38 -35.26
CA ARG A 278 16.65 21.28 -35.59
C ARG A 278 16.05 22.69 -35.78
N ARG A 279 15.79 23.09 -37.04
CA ARG A 279 15.07 24.33 -37.35
C ARG A 279 13.60 24.17 -36.92
N ARG A 280 13.04 25.19 -36.27
CA ARG A 280 11.59 25.26 -35.99
C ARG A 280 10.85 25.36 -37.33
N ARG A 281 9.82 24.53 -37.51
CA ARG A 281 8.94 24.56 -38.69
C ARG A 281 8.29 25.93 -38.82
N THR A 282 8.16 26.43 -40.05
CA THR A 282 7.43 27.67 -40.33
C THR A 282 5.93 27.42 -40.33
N ALA A 283 5.12 28.45 -40.05
CA ALA A 283 3.66 28.35 -40.00
C ALA A 283 3.05 27.83 -41.31
N ALA A 284 3.68 28.10 -42.45
CA ALA A 284 3.27 27.60 -43.76
C ALA A 284 3.40 26.08 -43.91
N GLN A 285 4.41 25.46 -43.28
CA GLN A 285 4.58 24.00 -43.30
C GLN A 285 3.58 23.28 -42.40
N ILE A 286 3.14 23.91 -41.32
CA ILE A 286 2.10 23.35 -40.43
C ILE A 286 0.72 23.46 -41.08
N ALA A 287 0.47 24.50 -41.88
CA ALA A 287 -0.76 24.66 -42.64
C ALA A 287 -0.89 23.62 -43.77
N ALA A 288 0.19 23.35 -44.51
CA ALA A 288 0.19 22.34 -45.57
C ALA A 288 -0.02 20.90 -45.05
N ASP A 289 0.54 20.55 -43.89
CA ASP A 289 0.33 19.25 -43.24
C ASP A 289 -1.13 19.11 -42.73
N ASN A 290 -1.76 20.20 -42.29
CA ASN A 290 -3.16 20.20 -41.85
C ASN A 290 -4.16 20.12 -43.01
N GLU A 291 -3.85 20.73 -44.17
CA GLU A 291 -4.64 20.53 -45.40
C GLU A 291 -4.50 19.10 -45.95
N ALA A 292 -3.30 18.51 -45.86
CA ALA A 292 -3.08 17.11 -46.24
C ALA A 292 -3.83 16.13 -45.30
N ALA A 293 -3.97 16.47 -44.01
CA ALA A 293 -4.77 15.69 -43.06
C ALA A 293 -6.29 15.88 -43.24
N ALA A 294 -6.73 17.06 -43.72
CA ALA A 294 -8.14 17.33 -44.03
C ALA A 294 -8.61 16.71 -45.35
N ALA A 295 -7.69 16.40 -46.27
CA ALA A 295 -7.98 15.70 -47.53
C ALA A 295 -8.11 14.16 -47.39
N ALA A 296 -7.80 13.61 -46.21
CA ALA A 296 -8.04 12.20 -45.88
C ALA A 296 -9.38 12.07 -45.14
N GLY A 297 -10.46 11.89 -45.91
CA GLY A 297 -11.85 11.89 -45.42
C GLY A 297 -12.21 10.77 -44.42
N GLU A 298 -12.98 11.18 -43.42
CA GLU A 298 -14.11 10.49 -42.77
C GLU A 298 -14.25 8.96 -42.98
N GLU A 299 -13.70 8.16 -42.06
CA GLU A 299 -14.21 6.81 -41.77
C GLU A 299 -14.98 6.83 -40.44
N THR A 300 -16.29 6.57 -40.53
CA THR A 300 -17.18 6.39 -39.39
C THR A 300 -16.80 5.12 -38.59
N PRO A 301 -16.71 5.18 -37.24
CA PRO A 301 -16.38 3.99 -36.47
C PRO A 301 -17.56 3.01 -36.40
N LYS A 302 -17.33 1.78 -36.91
CA LYS A 302 -18.25 0.63 -36.91
C LYS A 302 -18.81 0.30 -35.51
N PRO A 303 -20.12 -0.01 -35.35
CA PRO A 303 -20.69 -0.38 -34.04
C PRO A 303 -20.14 -1.74 -33.56
N ARG A 304 -19.72 -1.79 -32.29
CA ARG A 304 -19.21 -2.99 -31.61
C ARG A 304 -20.34 -4.03 -31.50
N THR A 305 -20.21 -5.15 -32.23
CA THR A 305 -21.12 -6.28 -32.13
C THR A 305 -20.98 -6.97 -30.76
N ARG A 306 -22.12 -7.09 -30.08
CA ARG A 306 -22.29 -7.78 -28.80
C ARG A 306 -22.11 -9.29 -29.02
N ARG A 307 -21.09 -9.91 -28.41
CA ARG A 307 -20.94 -11.38 -28.37
C ARG A 307 -22.20 -12.00 -27.75
N ARG A 308 -23.06 -12.60 -28.56
CA ARG A 308 -24.10 -13.53 -28.08
C ARG A 308 -23.43 -14.85 -27.73
N ARG A 309 -23.70 -15.36 -26.52
CA ARG A 309 -23.46 -16.76 -26.15
C ARG A 309 -24.31 -17.64 -27.07
N THR A 310 -23.68 -18.61 -27.71
CA THR A 310 -24.36 -19.72 -28.37
C THR A 310 -24.81 -20.71 -27.31
N THR A 311 -26.11 -20.82 -27.10
CA THR A 311 -26.73 -22.04 -26.54
C THR A 311 -26.99 -22.98 -27.71
N ALA A 312 -26.46 -24.20 -27.60
CA ALA A 312 -26.77 -25.29 -28.51
C ALA A 312 -28.23 -25.71 -28.31
N SER A 313 -29.00 -25.73 -29.39
CA SER A 313 -30.31 -26.37 -29.46
C SER A 313 -30.37 -27.08 -30.80
N ALA A 314 -30.20 -28.39 -30.74
CA ALA A 314 -30.43 -29.34 -31.82
C ALA A 314 -31.22 -30.48 -31.18
N GLU A 315 -32.51 -30.54 -31.51
CA GLU A 315 -33.44 -31.67 -31.38
C GLU A 315 -34.69 -31.20 -32.17
N GLU A 316 -34.77 -31.54 -33.46
CA GLU A 316 -35.50 -32.70 -34.00
C GLU A 316 -37.00 -32.68 -33.67
N THR A 317 -37.80 -32.37 -34.69
CA THR A 317 -39.18 -32.85 -34.86
C THR A 317 -39.35 -33.14 -36.35
N PRO A 318 -40.01 -34.25 -36.70
CA PRO A 318 -41.43 -34.11 -37.01
C PRO A 318 -42.34 -35.28 -36.61
N ALA A 319 -43.63 -34.94 -36.53
CA ALA A 319 -44.83 -35.76 -36.71
C ALA A 319 -45.28 -36.73 -35.60
N SER A 320 -46.45 -36.43 -35.02
CA SER A 320 -47.41 -37.43 -34.54
C SER A 320 -48.83 -36.98 -34.89
N GLU A 321 -49.49 -37.77 -35.73
CA GLU A 321 -50.94 -37.80 -35.93
C GLU A 321 -51.64 -38.47 -34.74
N ALA A 322 -52.94 -38.14 -34.59
CA ALA A 322 -54.01 -38.86 -33.89
C ALA A 322 -53.97 -38.98 -32.36
N GLU A 323 -54.90 -38.28 -31.68
CA GLU A 323 -56.04 -38.98 -31.05
C GLU A 323 -57.18 -38.01 -30.70
N SER A 324 -58.37 -38.48 -31.07
CA SER A 324 -59.72 -37.97 -30.83
C SER A 324 -60.15 -38.11 -29.36
N THR A 325 -60.80 -37.11 -28.80
CA THR A 325 -62.01 -37.27 -27.95
C THR A 325 -62.75 -35.95 -27.81
N GLU A 326 -63.93 -35.86 -28.44
CA GLU A 326 -65.03 -34.99 -28.05
C GLU A 326 -65.72 -35.59 -26.81
N THR A 327 -66.04 -34.77 -25.80
CA THR A 327 -67.38 -34.74 -25.16
C THR A 327 -67.53 -33.44 -24.35
N PRO A 328 -68.66 -32.70 -24.48
CA PRO A 328 -68.97 -31.51 -23.68
C PRO A 328 -69.89 -31.86 -22.49
N ASP A 329 -69.89 -31.05 -21.42
CA ASP A 329 -71.10 -30.51 -20.75
C ASP A 329 -70.81 -29.74 -19.44
N GLU A 330 -71.65 -28.73 -19.21
CA GLU A 330 -72.15 -28.16 -17.93
C GLU A 330 -71.21 -27.44 -16.93
N GLU A 331 -71.32 -26.11 -16.83
CA GLU A 331 -72.12 -25.36 -15.82
C GLU A 331 -71.68 -23.87 -15.70
N ALA A 332 -72.69 -23.00 -15.57
CA ALA A 332 -72.70 -21.55 -15.24
C ALA A 332 -72.42 -20.51 -16.34
#